data_AF-A0A8J3CSE7-F1
#
_entry.id   AF-A0A8J3CSE7-F1
#
_cell.length_a   1.000
_cell.length_b   1.000
_cell.length_c   1.000
_cell.angle_alpha   90.00
_cell.angle_beta   90.00
_cell.angle_gamma   90.00
#
_symmetry.space_group_name_H-M   'P 1'
#
loop_
_entity.id
_entity.type
_entity.pdbx_description
1 polymer ?
#
loop_
_entity_poly.entity_id
_entity_poly.type
_entity_poly.pdbx_seq_one_letter_code
_entity_poly.pdbx_strand_id
1 'polypeptide(L)' 'MYTHPDHARRGIGRLILDRSEAAAKARGFTGLEMAATEAGRPFYARCGYRVENKFFDDKGGVPVPLYTMIKTI' A
#
# COMPACT_ATOMS: atom_id res chain seq x y z
N MET A 1 4.90 -3.53 -2.31
CA MET A 1 4.68 -4.92 -1.82
C MET A 1 4.39 -5.81 -3.01
N TYR A 2 4.98 -7.00 -3.05
CA TYR A 2 4.77 -7.98 -4.11
C TYR A 2 4.36 -9.32 -3.51
N THR A 3 3.53 -10.08 -4.21
CA THR A 3 3.15 -11.45 -3.86
C THR A 3 3.14 -12.24 -5.15
N HIS A 4 3.74 -13.43 -5.14
CA HIS A 4 3.75 -14.31 -6.30
C HIS A 4 2.30 -14.57 -6.78
N PRO A 5 2.02 -14.55 -8.09
CA PRO A 5 0.65 -14.69 -8.62
C PRO A 5 -0.06 -15.96 -8.12
N ASP A 6 0.64 -17.11 -8.09
CA ASP A 6 0.10 -18.38 -7.58
C ASP A 6 -0.23 -18.37 -6.07
N HIS A 7 0.18 -17.31 -5.38
CA HIS A 7 -0.07 -17.10 -3.96
C HIS A 7 -0.98 -15.88 -3.69
N ALA A 8 -1.52 -15.25 -4.74
CA ALA A 8 -2.43 -14.13 -4.60
C ALA A 8 -3.73 -14.54 -3.89
N ARG A 9 -4.39 -13.57 -3.25
CA ARG A 9 -5.70 -13.73 -2.58
C ARG A 9 -5.74 -14.76 -1.43
N ARG A 10 -4.58 -15.18 -0.92
CA ARG A 10 -4.44 -16.09 0.24
C ARG A 10 -4.13 -15.38 1.56
N GLY A 11 -4.41 -14.08 1.65
CA GLY A 11 -4.16 -13.27 2.85
C GLY A 11 -2.71 -12.82 3.07
N ILE A 12 -1.75 -13.24 2.23
CA ILE A 12 -0.31 -12.92 2.40
C ILE A 12 -0.05 -11.41 2.44
N GLY A 13 -0.61 -10.65 1.50
CA GLY A 13 -0.45 -9.19 1.49
C GLY A 13 -1.00 -8.53 2.76
N ARG A 14 -2.10 -9.07 3.31
CA ARG A 14 -2.67 -8.57 4.58
C ARG A 14 -1.76 -8.90 5.76
N LEU A 15 -1.24 -10.12 5.81
CA LEU A 15 -0.28 -10.54 6.84
C LEU A 15 0.96 -9.65 6.85
N ILE A 16 1.55 -9.38 5.68
CA ILE A 16 2.73 -8.51 5.57
C ILE A 16 2.40 -7.11 6.07
N LEU A 17 1.30 -6.51 5.60
CA LEU A 17 0.89 -5.17 5.99
C LEU A 17 0.64 -5.06 7.50
N ASP A 18 -0.12 -5.99 8.09
CA ASP A 18 -0.43 -5.98 9.53
C ASP A 18 0.85 -6.07 10.38
N ARG A 19 1.85 -6.86 9.95
CA ARG A 19 3.16 -6.95 10.64
C ARG A 19 3.94 -5.65 10.54
N SER A 20 3.96 -5.01 9.37
CA SER A 20 4.61 -3.71 9.19
C SER A 20 3.92 -2.61 10.02
N GLU A 21 2.60 -2.57 10.03
CA GLU A 21 1.82 -1.62 10.85
C GLU A 21 2.13 -1.81 12.35
N ALA A 22 2.07 -3.05 12.85
CA ALA A 22 2.37 -3.35 14.25
C ALA A 22 3.80 -2.95 14.63
N ALA A 23 4.78 -3.21 13.77
CA ALA A 23 6.17 -2.83 14.00
C ALA A 23 6.37 -1.30 14.01
N ALA A 24 5.63 -0.57 13.17
CA ALA A 24 5.65 0.89 13.17
C ALA A 24 5.02 1.46 14.46
N LYS A 25 3.84 0.97 14.86
CA LYS A 25 3.20 1.37 16.13
C LYS A 25 4.12 1.14 17.33
N ALA A 26 4.78 -0.02 17.38
CA ALA A 26 5.70 -0.38 18.47
C ALA A 26 6.92 0.56 18.57
N ARG A 27 7.26 1.27 17.49
CA ARG A 27 8.32 2.29 17.46
C ARG A 27 7.81 3.71 17.68
N GLY A 28 6.52 3.88 18.00
CA GLY A 28 5.92 5.19 18.27
C GLY A 28 5.52 5.97 17.03
N PHE A 29 5.50 5.36 15.83
CA PHE A 29 4.92 6.00 14.65
C PHE A 29 3.40 6.08 14.79
N THR A 30 2.82 7.22 14.39
CA THR A 30 1.37 7.50 14.47
C THR A 30 0.69 7.50 13.10
N GLY A 31 1.48 7.35 12.04
CA GLY A 31 0.99 7.39 10.66
C GLY A 31 1.90 6.61 9.73
N LEU A 32 1.31 6.14 8.63
CA LEU A 32 1.98 5.48 7.54
C LEU A 32 1.57 6.11 6.22
N GLU A 33 2.53 6.16 5.31
CA GLU A 33 2.36 6.63 3.94
C GLU A 33 2.96 5.59 2.98
N MET A 34 2.33 5.44 1.81
CA MET A 34 2.86 4.59 0.73
C MET A 34 2.37 5.06 -0.64
N ALA A 35 3.10 4.67 -1.68
CA ALA A 35 2.63 4.73 -3.05
C ALA A 35 1.93 3.40 -3.44
N ALA A 36 0.68 3.48 -3.86
CA ALA A 36 -0.09 2.35 -4.38
C ALA A 36 -0.31 2.49 -5.89
N THR A 37 -0.15 1.39 -6.64
CA THR A 37 -0.61 1.30 -8.03
C THR A 37 -2.13 1.22 -8.09
N GLU A 38 -2.72 1.45 -9.28
CA GLU A 38 -4.16 1.28 -9.50
C GLU A 38 -4.69 -0.08 -9.01
N ALA A 39 -3.96 -1.16 -9.30
CA ALA A 39 -4.34 -2.51 -8.86
C ALA A 39 -4.21 -2.71 -7.34
N GLY A 40 -3.26 -2.03 -6.70
CA GLY A 40 -3.04 -2.09 -5.25
C GLY A 40 -4.02 -1.22 -4.45
N ARG A 41 -4.50 -0.12 -5.02
CA ARG A 41 -5.34 0.87 -4.34
C ARG A 41 -6.57 0.26 -3.64
N PRO A 42 -7.37 -0.64 -4.26
CA PRO A 42 -8.50 -1.27 -3.57
C PRO A 42 -8.10 -2.14 -2.38
N PHE A 43 -6.90 -2.74 -2.40
CA PHE A 43 -6.40 -3.52 -1.27
C PHE A 43 -6.09 -2.64 -0.06
N TYR A 44 -5.35 -1.55 -0.26
CA TYR A 44 -5.00 -0.64 0.83
C TYR A 44 -6.22 0.12 1.37
N ALA A 45 -7.17 0.50 0.49
CA ALA A 45 -8.44 1.09 0.91
C ALA A 45 -9.20 0.20 1.89
N ARG A 46 -9.30 -1.12 1.62
CA ARG A 46 -9.90 -2.10 2.55
C ARG A 46 -9.11 -2.27 3.86
N CYS A 47 -7.85 -1.84 3.90
CA CYS A 47 -7.02 -1.88 5.10
C CYS A 47 -7.08 -0.55 5.90
N GLY A 48 -7.89 0.42 5.46
CA GLY A 48 -8.09 1.70 6.15
C GLY A 48 -7.19 2.83 5.68
N TYR A 49 -6.47 2.65 4.57
CA TYR A 49 -5.72 3.74 3.94
C TYR A 49 -6.64 4.61 3.09
N ARG A 50 -6.42 5.92 3.12
CA ARG A 50 -7.10 6.91 2.26
C ARG A 50 -6.13 7.49 1.24
N VAL A 51 -6.65 7.87 0.07
CA VAL A 51 -5.84 8.58 -0.94
C VAL A 51 -5.59 10.00 -0.45
N GLU A 52 -4.33 10.42 -0.48
CA GLU A 52 -3.92 11.80 -0.25
C GLU A 52 -3.63 12.51 -1.57
N ASN A 53 -2.92 11.83 -2.49
CA ASN A 53 -2.56 12.39 -3.78
C ASN A 53 -2.58 11.32 -4.89
N LYS A 54 -2.87 11.72 -6.13
CA LYS A 54 -2.69 10.89 -7.32
C LYS A 54 -1.59 11.51 -8.17
N PHE A 55 -0.63 10.70 -8.60
CA PHE A 55 0.46 11.10 -9.47
C PHE A 55 0.74 10.03 -10.51
N PHE A 56 1.66 10.32 -11.43
CA PHE A 56 2.10 9.39 -12.44
C PHE A 56 3.60 9.17 -12.31
N ASP A 57 4.03 7.92 -12.45
CA ASP A 57 5.42 7.61 -12.76
C ASP A 57 5.55 7.56 -14.29
N ASP A 58 6.25 8.55 -14.85
CA ASP A 58 6.48 8.73 -16.29
C ASP A 58 7.90 8.32 -16.72
N LYS A 59 8.67 7.68 -15.83
CA LYS A 59 10.06 7.29 -16.12
C LYS A 59 10.20 6.14 -17.10
N GLY A 60 9.10 5.41 -17.37
CA GLY A 60 9.04 4.29 -18.32
C GLY A 60 8.46 4.69 -19.68
N GLY A 61 8.23 3.69 -20.53
CA GLY A 61 7.58 3.89 -21.84
C GLY A 61 6.07 4.13 -21.78
N VAL A 62 5.43 3.81 -20.64
CA VAL A 62 4.00 4.02 -20.41
C VAL A 62 3.81 4.61 -19.01
N PRO A 63 3.14 5.77 -18.86
CA PRO A 63 2.87 6.37 -17.56
C PRO A 63 2.05 5.45 -16.66
N VAL A 64 2.53 5.20 -15.44
CA VAL A 64 1.87 4.35 -14.45
C VAL A 64 1.15 5.22 -13.42
N PRO A 65 -0.18 5.11 -13.26
CA PRO A 65 -0.89 5.84 -12.21
C PRO A 65 -0.54 5.29 -10.83
N LEU A 66 -0.16 6.20 -9.94
CA LEU A 66 0.17 5.95 -8.55
C LEU A 66 -0.65 6.83 -7.62
N TYR A 67 -0.81 6.36 -6.39
CA TYR A 67 -1.57 7.02 -5.35
C TYR A 67 -0.74 7.08 -4.08
N THR A 68 -0.44 8.28 -3.58
CA THR A 68 -0.01 8.44 -2.19
C THR A 68 -1.21 8.11 -1.32
N MET A 69 -1.07 7.10 -0.46
CA MET A 69 -2.12 6.67 0.45
C MET A 69 -1.61 6.69 1.89
N ILE A 70 -2.42 7.25 2.78
CA ILE A 70 -2.07 7.46 4.19
C ILE A 70 -3.03 6.75 5.13
N LYS A 71 -2.53 6.33 6.30
CA LYS A 71 -3.32 5.76 7.40
C LYS A 71 -2.73 6.18 8.74
N THR A 72 -3.58 6.60 9.66
CA THR A 72 -3.22 6.79 11.07
C THR A 72 -3.20 5.43 11.77
N ILE A 73 -2.12 5.13 12.49
CA ILE A 73 -1.89 3.83 13.16
C ILE A 73 -1.65 4.01 14.65
#